data_AF-A0A822GFK1-F1
#
_entry.id   AF-A0A822GFK1-F1
#
_cell.length_a   1.000
_cell.length_b   1.000
_cell.length_c   1.000
_cell.angle_alpha   90.00
_cell.angle_beta   90.00
_cell.angle_gamma   90.00
#
_symmetry.space_group_name_H-M   'P 1'
#
loop_
_entity.id
_entity.type
_entity.pdbx_description
1 polymer ?
#
loop_
_entity_poly.entity_id
_entity_poly.type
_entity_poly.pdbx_seq_one_letter_code
_entity_poly.pdbx_strand_id
1 'polypeptide(L)' 'LVLEPNFRGSTGYGDKFIDEVLCEMLSRPGKDILAGVDSLISDGIADPTRLNIGGYSFGGFLTNWLITQTTRFNAAVSGA' A
#
# COMPACT_ATOMS: atom_id res chain seq x y z
N LEU A 1 -8.51 0.07 -13.27
CA LEU A 1 -7.35 -0.62 -12.68
C LEU A 1 -7.53 -0.61 -11.18
N VAL A 2 -7.31 -1.75 -10.52
CA VAL A 2 -7.27 -1.86 -9.06
C VAL A 2 -6.01 -2.65 -8.72
N LEU A 3 -5.20 -2.14 -7.79
CA LEU A 3 -3.99 -2.81 -7.30
C LEU A 3 -4.26 -3.29 -5.87
N GLU A 4 -4.22 -4.60 -5.65
CA GLU A 4 -4.44 -5.25 -4.35
C GLU A 4 -3.25 -6.16 -4.03
N PRO A 5 -2.08 -5.59 -3.65
CA PRO A 5 -0.86 -6.36 -3.49
C PRO A 5 -0.82 -7.02 -2.10
N ASN A 6 -0.33 -8.25 -2.05
CA ASN A 6 0.14 -8.83 -0.80
C ASN A 6 1.52 -8.25 -0.48
N PHE A 7 1.55 -7.27 0.42
CA PHE A 7 2.79 -6.67 0.93
C PHE A 7 3.50 -7.61 1.91
N ARG A 8 4.78 -7.34 2.21
CA ARG A 8 5.47 -8.06 3.29
C ARG A 8 4.68 -7.98 4.58
N GLY A 9 4.55 -9.08 5.32
CA GLY A 9 3.62 -9.20 6.44
C GLY A 9 2.31 -9.92 6.10
N SER A 10 1.93 -10.05 4.82
CA SER A 10 0.78 -10.86 4.40
C SER A 10 1.00 -12.36 4.64
N THR A 11 -0.08 -13.08 4.94
CA THR A 11 -0.05 -14.52 5.17
C THR A 11 0.06 -15.31 3.86
N GLY A 12 0.47 -16.58 3.95
CA GLY A 12 0.56 -17.48 2.79
C GLY A 12 1.94 -17.56 2.11
N TYR A 13 2.93 -16.80 2.59
CA TYR A 13 4.28 -16.73 2.01
C TYR A 13 5.40 -17.23 2.94
N GLY A 14 5.03 -17.84 4.06
CA GLY A 14 5.94 -18.38 5.08
C GLY A 14 6.37 -17.37 6.15
N ASP A 15 6.86 -17.88 7.28
CA ASP A 15 7.13 -17.10 8.49
C ASP A 15 8.09 -15.94 8.24
N LYS A 16 9.14 -16.16 7.45
CA LYS A 16 10.11 -15.11 7.11
C LYS A 16 9.43 -13.89 6.46
N PHE A 17 8.46 -14.12 5.56
CA PHE A 17 7.77 -13.02 4.88
C PHE A 17 6.83 -12.26 5.81
N ILE A 18 6.23 -12.96 6.77
CA ILE A 18 5.40 -12.36 7.82
C ILE A 18 6.27 -11.53 8.77
N ASP A 19 7.40 -12.09 9.20
CA ASP A 19 8.29 -11.48 10.19
C ASP A 19 9.02 -10.23 9.67
N GLU A 20 9.09 -10.05 8.35
CA GLU A 20 9.74 -8.89 7.74
C GLU A 20 9.12 -7.54 8.10
N VAL A 21 7.91 -7.51 8.67
CA VAL A 21 7.29 -6.26 9.15
C VAL A 21 7.34 -6.06 10.65
N LEU A 22 7.95 -6.98 11.40
CA LEU A 22 8.12 -6.80 12.84
C LEU A 22 8.85 -5.49 13.12
N CYS A 23 8.32 -4.71 14.07
CA CYS A 23 8.75 -3.34 14.39
C CYS A 23 8.52 -2.28 13.29
N GLU A 24 8.04 -2.63 12.10
CA GLU A 24 7.83 -1.72 10.95
C GLU A 24 6.45 -1.91 10.28
N MET A 25 5.42 -2.23 11.07
CA MET A 25 4.12 -2.72 10.59
C MET A 25 3.38 -1.77 9.64
N LEU A 26 3.66 -0.46 9.65
CA LEU A 26 3.05 0.49 8.70
C LEU A 26 4.03 0.91 7.59
N SER A 27 5.27 1.21 7.97
CA SER A 27 6.25 1.78 7.04
C SER A 27 6.70 0.80 5.98
N ARG A 28 6.82 -0.49 6.33
CA ARG A 28 7.31 -1.50 5.40
C ARG A 28 6.22 -1.96 4.43
N PRO A 29 5.00 -2.32 4.87
CA PRO A 29 3.88 -2.51 3.94
C PRO A 29 3.58 -1.31 3.06
N GLY A 30 3.60 -0.10 3.62
CA GLY A 30 3.34 1.12 2.85
C GLY A 30 4.35 1.33 1.72
N LYS A 31 5.64 1.07 1.96
CA LYS A 31 6.67 1.12 0.90
C LYS A 31 6.43 0.08 -0.19
N ASP A 32 6.00 -1.13 0.17
CA ASP A 32 5.69 -2.18 -0.80
C ASP A 32 4.50 -1.80 -1.70
N ILE A 33 3.47 -1.21 -1.10
CA ILE A 33 2.31 -0.69 -1.84
C ILE A 33 2.75 0.40 -2.83
N LEU A 34 3.55 1.37 -2.38
CA LEU A 34 4.04 2.45 -3.25
C LEU A 34 4.95 1.93 -4.37
N ALA A 35 5.78 0.92 -4.10
CA ALA A 35 6.60 0.27 -5.13
C ALA A 35 5.73 -0.42 -6.20
N GLY A 36 4.63 -1.07 -5.81
CA GLY A 36 3.65 -1.62 -6.75
C GLY A 36 2.97 -0.55 -7.60
N VAL A 37 2.59 0.57 -7.00
CA VAL A 37 2.03 1.74 -7.73
C VAL A 37 3.06 2.28 -8.73
N ASP A 38 4.31 2.45 -8.33
CA ASP A 38 5.38 2.99 -9.17
C ASP A 38 5.68 2.07 -10.36
N SER A 39 5.65 0.74 -10.15
CA SER A 39 5.78 -0.24 -11.23
C SER A 39 4.66 -0.09 -12.26
N LEU A 40 3.40 0.00 -11.82
CA LEU A 40 2.26 0.15 -12.75
C LEU A 40 2.30 1.48 -13.53
N ILE A 41 2.79 2.56 -12.91
CA ILE A 41 2.99 3.84 -13.60
C ILE A 41 4.11 3.70 -14.64
N SER A 42 5.24 3.10 -14.26
CA SER A 42 6.38 2.87 -15.15
C SER A 42 6.00 2.02 -16.37
N ASP A 43 5.14 1.02 -16.17
CA ASP A 43 4.65 0.14 -17.24
C ASP A 43 3.57 0.81 -18.12
N GLY A 44 3.18 2.04 -17.80
CA GLY A 44 2.14 2.79 -18.53
C GLY A 44 0.71 2.30 -18.28
N ILE A 45 0.50 1.47 -17.24
CA ILE A 45 -0.78 0.86 -16.89
C ILE A 45 -1.62 1.82 -16.03
N ALA A 46 -0.97 2.53 -15.10
CA ALA A 46 -1.60 3.50 -14.20
C ALA A 46 -1.30 4.95 -14.61
N ASP A 47 -2.32 5.81 -14.58
CA ASP A 47 -2.18 7.25 -14.77
C ASP A 47 -1.76 7.91 -13.44
N PRO A 48 -0.57 8.53 -13.36
CA PRO A 48 -0.06 9.12 -12.12
C PRO A 48 -0.90 10.31 -11.60
N THR A 49 -1.77 10.89 -12.44
CA THR A 49 -2.64 12.01 -12.07
C THR A 49 -4.03 11.59 -11.58
N ARG A 50 -4.33 10.28 -11.63
CA ARG A 50 -5.64 9.71 -11.30
C ARG A 50 -5.52 8.56 -10.30
N LEU A 51 -4.78 8.79 -9.23
CA LEU A 51 -4.56 7.80 -8.17
C LEU A 51 -5.49 8.06 -6.98
N ASN A 52 -6.10 6.99 -6.48
CA ASN A 52 -6.86 7.01 -5.23
C ASN A 52 -6.45 5.80 -4.40
N ILE A 53 -6.59 5.89 -3.08
CA ILE A 53 -6.28 4.81 -2.15
C ILE A 53 -7.47 4.54 -1.22
N GLY A 54 -7.64 3.29 -0.79
CA GLY A 54 -8.59 3.00 0.26
C GLY A 54 -8.41 1.62 0.86
N GLY A 55 -8.94 1.46 2.07
CA GLY A 55 -8.89 0.22 2.82
C GLY A 55 -9.76 0.25 4.07
N TYR A 56 -10.03 -0.96 4.59
CA TYR A 56 -10.78 -1.17 5.83
C TYR A 56 -9.89 -1.86 6.88
N SER A 57 -10.12 -1.62 8.17
CA SER A 57 -9.33 -2.21 9.26
C SER A 57 -7.85 -1.82 9.13
N PHE A 58 -6.94 -2.78 9.20
CA PHE A 58 -5.51 -2.52 8.98
C PHE A 58 -5.22 -1.80 7.65
N GLY A 59 -6.03 -2.04 6.61
CA GLY A 59 -5.95 -1.30 5.35
C GLY A 59 -6.36 0.17 5.48
N GLY A 60 -7.30 0.50 6.37
CA GLY A 60 -7.61 1.88 6.74
C GLY A 60 -6.45 2.53 7.48
N PHE A 61 -5.79 1.79 8.37
CA PHE A 61 -4.61 2.28 9.09
C PHE A 61 -3.44 2.57 8.15
N LEU A 62 -3.19 1.68 7.17
CA LEU A 62 -2.22 1.91 6.09
C LEU A 62 -2.62 3.07 5.18
N THR A 63 -3.91 3.23 4.87
CA THR A 63 -4.42 4.38 4.10
C THR A 63 -4.07 5.70 4.79
N ASN A 64 -4.37 5.80 6.09
CA ASN A 64 -4.05 6.98 6.89
C ASN A 64 -2.54 7.23 6.99
N TRP A 65 -1.74 6.17 7.16
CA TRP A 65 -0.29 6.31 7.17
C TRP A 65 0.20 6.82 5.81
N LEU A 66 -0.18 6.20 4.69
CA LEU A 66 0.31 6.53 3.36
C LEU A 66 0.03 7.98 2.94
N ILE A 67 -1.15 8.52 3.24
CA ILE A 67 -1.46 9.93 2.90
C ILE A 67 -0.65 10.95 3.70
N THR A 68 0.00 10.55 4.80
CA THR A 68 0.96 11.40 5.52
C THR A 68 2.37 11.35 4.94
N GLN A 69 2.67 10.36 4.10
CA GLN A 69 4.00 10.16 3.51
C GLN A 69 4.10 10.69 2.07
N THR A 70 2.97 10.92 1.40
CA THR A 70 2.93 11.33 0.00
C THR A 70 1.65 12.08 -0.35
N THR A 71 1.72 12.93 -1.39
CA THR A 71 0.61 13.74 -1.90
C THR A 71 0.04 13.22 -3.23
N ARG A 72 0.47 12.02 -3.66
CA ARG A 72 0.14 11.47 -5.00
C ARG A 72 -1.31 11.00 -5.15
N PHE A 73 -2.04 10.79 -4.05
CA PHE A 73 -3.41 10.31 -4.08
C PHE A 73 -4.41 11.48 -4.03
N ASN A 74 -5.32 11.54 -5.00
CA ASN A 74 -6.32 12.60 -5.10
C ASN A 74 -7.46 12.43 -4.08
N ALA A 75 -7.75 11.19 -3.68
CA ALA A 75 -8.68 10.86 -2.61
C ALA A 75 -8.21 9.63 -1.82
N ALA A 76 -8.65 9.56 -0.58
CA ALA A 76 -8.39 8.46 0.34
C ALA A 76 -9.66 8.05 1.07
N VAL A 77 -9.93 6.74 1.12
CA VAL A 77 -11.08 6.18 1.85
C VAL A 77 -10.56 5.26 2.96
N SER A 78 -10.63 5.72 4.20
CA SER A 78 -10.26 4.93 5.38
C SER A 78 -11.50 4.47 6.12
N GLY A 79 -11.64 3.16 6.32
CA GLY A 79 -12.67 2.58 7.19
C GLY A 79 -12.06 1.77 8.34
N ALA A 80 -12.69 1.84 9.52
CA ALA A 80 -12.37 1.15 10.77
C ALA A 80 -10.89 1.18 11.22
#